data_AF-A0A2T4S666-F1
#
_entry.id   AF-A0A2T4S666-F1
#
_cell.length_a   1.000
_cell.length_b   1.000
_cell.length_c   1.000
_cell.angle_alpha   90.00
_cell.angle_beta   90.00
_cell.angle_gamma   90.00
#
_symmetry.space_group_name_H-M   'P 1'
#
loop_
_entity.id
_entity.type
_entity.pdbx_description
1 polymer ?
#
loop_
_entity_poly.entity_id
_entity_poly.type
_entity_poly.pdbx_seq_one_letter_code
_entity_poly.pdbx_strand_id
1 'polypeptide(L)'
;LQGFLVTKYGWVQSYGSRAVKPPVIYGEVKWTKPITVEETAYAQSLTDHPVKGMLTGPVTILNWSFERVDIPRHEVQDQIALVINEEVLALDDAGIKIIQVDEPALREGLPLRSEYHEEYLKQALRSFRLATSSVSDATQIHTHMCYSQFGEIIHTIHDLDADVISIETSRSHGALIKDFEDVTYDLGIGLGV
;
A
#
# COMPACT_ATOMS: atom_id res chain seq x y z
N LEU A 1 5.18 -2.67 15.35
CA LEU A 1 6.45 -2.26 14.70
C LEU A 1 7.31 -1.51 15.71
N GLN A 2 8.59 -1.87 15.81
CA GLN A 2 9.59 -1.03 16.46
C GLN A 2 9.87 0.20 15.59
N GLY A 3 10.36 1.29 16.18
CA GLY A 3 10.69 2.53 15.45
C GLY A 3 9.53 3.51 15.30
N PHE A 4 8.33 3.14 15.77
CA PHE A 4 7.13 3.99 15.79
C PHE A 4 6.76 4.41 17.22
N LEU A 5 6.25 5.63 17.36
CA LEU A 5 5.52 6.08 18.54
C LEU A 5 4.24 6.82 18.15
N VAL A 6 3.32 6.94 19.09
CA VAL A 6 2.08 7.69 18.91
C VAL A 6 2.03 8.83 19.92
N THR A 7 1.76 10.04 19.44
CA THR A 7 1.66 11.21 20.31
C THR A 7 0.33 11.21 21.07
N LYS A 8 0.31 11.85 22.25
CA LYS A 8 -0.92 12.05 23.04
C LYS A 8 -1.79 13.18 22.48
N TYR A 9 -1.18 14.27 22.00
CA TYR A 9 -1.86 15.50 21.58
C TYR A 9 -1.33 16.13 20.28
N GLY A 10 -0.55 15.40 19.46
CA GLY A 10 0.04 15.93 18.21
C GLY A 10 -0.94 15.96 17.05
N TRP A 11 -2.03 16.73 17.19
CA TRP A 11 -3.08 16.85 16.18
C TRP A 11 -2.68 17.84 15.07
N VAL A 12 -3.05 17.52 13.83
CA VAL A 12 -2.87 18.36 12.65
C VAL A 12 -4.22 18.52 11.95
N GLN A 13 -4.63 19.75 11.67
CA GLN A 13 -5.85 20.01 10.92
C GLN A 13 -5.70 19.45 9.50
N SER A 14 -6.70 18.67 9.05
CA SER A 14 -6.74 18.11 7.70
C SER A 14 -7.68 18.94 6.83
N TYR A 15 -8.96 19.07 7.21
CA TYR A 15 -9.91 19.96 6.53
C TYR A 15 -11.11 20.29 7.41
N GLY A 16 -11.60 21.52 7.32
CA GLY A 16 -12.69 22.01 8.17
C GLY A 16 -12.34 21.83 9.65
N SER A 17 -13.20 21.12 10.39
CA SER A 17 -12.97 20.76 11.80
C SER A 17 -12.31 19.39 12.00
N ARG A 18 -11.98 18.66 10.93
CA ARG A 18 -11.34 17.33 11.02
C ARG A 18 -9.83 17.48 11.18
N ALA A 19 -9.28 16.71 12.10
CA ALA A 19 -7.86 16.63 12.36
C ALA A 19 -7.40 15.17 12.40
N VAL A 20 -6.13 14.94 12.08
CA VAL A 20 -5.44 13.66 12.18
C VAL A 20 -4.37 13.74 13.25
N LYS A 21 -3.94 12.59 13.77
CA LYS A 21 -2.84 12.50 14.75
C LYS A 21 -1.80 11.51 14.23
N PRO A 22 -0.92 11.93 13.29
CA PRO A 22 0.03 11.05 12.63
C PRO A 22 0.92 10.30 13.63
N PRO A 23 1.23 9.02 13.39
CA PRO A 23 2.33 8.33 14.07
C PRO A 23 3.66 9.05 13.80
N VAL A 24 4.66 8.82 14.64
CA VAL A 24 6.01 9.35 14.45
C VAL A 24 6.96 8.17 14.26
N ILE A 25 7.71 8.18 13.16
CA ILE A 25 8.81 7.25 12.90
C ILE A 25 10.06 7.90 13.49
N TYR A 26 10.52 7.40 14.63
CA TYR A 26 11.65 8.00 15.35
C TYR A 26 12.95 7.21 15.20
N GLY A 27 12.88 5.98 14.68
CA GLY A 27 14.00 5.05 14.66
C GLY A 27 13.90 4.03 13.54
N GLU A 28 14.77 3.03 13.58
CA GLU A 28 14.77 1.92 12.62
C GLU A 28 13.48 1.11 12.75
N VAL A 29 12.81 0.87 11.62
CA VAL A 29 11.54 0.13 11.59
C VAL A 29 11.83 -1.37 11.59
N LYS A 30 11.32 -2.11 12.58
CA LYS A 30 11.49 -3.56 12.68
C LYS A 30 10.18 -4.29 12.95
N TRP A 31 10.04 -5.42 12.29
CA TRP A 31 9.00 -6.39 12.58
C TRP A 31 9.41 -7.16 13.84
N THR A 32 8.48 -7.28 14.78
CA THR A 32 8.77 -7.89 16.09
C THR A 32 7.95 -9.14 16.35
N LYS A 33 6.77 -9.21 15.73
CA LYS A 33 5.79 -10.29 15.85
C LYS A 33 4.68 -10.07 14.80
N PRO A 34 3.91 -11.12 14.45
CA PRO A 34 2.76 -10.98 13.58
C PRO A 34 1.78 -9.92 14.06
N ILE A 35 1.16 -9.21 13.13
CA ILE A 35 0.30 -8.05 13.40
C ILE A 35 -1.17 -8.37 13.14
N THR A 36 -1.47 -9.07 12.05
CA THR A 36 -2.82 -9.31 11.49
C THR A 36 -3.12 -10.80 11.25
N VAL A 37 -2.11 -11.67 11.43
CA VAL A 37 -2.22 -13.10 11.17
C VAL A 37 -3.28 -13.77 12.05
N GLU A 38 -3.37 -13.41 13.34
CA GLU A 38 -4.30 -14.02 14.29
C GLU A 38 -5.75 -13.84 13.84
N GLU A 39 -6.15 -12.59 13.56
CA GLU A 39 -7.50 -12.24 13.15
C GLU A 39 -7.83 -12.80 11.76
N THR A 40 -6.89 -12.72 10.83
CA THR A 40 -7.10 -13.17 9.44
C THR A 40 -7.24 -14.70 9.38
N ALA A 41 -6.39 -15.44 10.08
CA ALA A 41 -6.45 -16.89 10.16
C ALA A 41 -7.74 -17.36 10.86
N TYR A 42 -8.15 -16.67 11.93
CA TYR A 42 -9.43 -16.95 12.57
C TYR A 42 -10.60 -16.73 11.61
N ALA A 43 -10.64 -15.60 10.90
CA ALA A 43 -11.69 -15.31 9.92
C ALA A 43 -11.74 -16.37 8.80
N GLN A 44 -10.60 -16.79 8.28
CA GLN A 44 -10.51 -17.87 7.29
C GLN A 44 -11.02 -19.22 7.85
N SER A 45 -10.87 -19.49 9.14
CA SER A 45 -11.35 -20.74 9.75
C SER A 45 -12.88 -20.86 9.82
N LEU A 46 -13.62 -19.75 9.67
CA LEU A 46 -15.08 -19.71 9.78
C LEU A 46 -15.80 -19.93 8.45
N THR A 47 -15.08 -20.10 7.35
CA THR A 47 -15.65 -20.19 6.01
C THR A 47 -14.76 -20.99 5.06
N ASP A 48 -15.37 -21.68 4.10
CA ASP A 48 -14.64 -22.34 3.02
C ASP A 48 -14.26 -21.38 1.88
N HIS A 49 -14.77 -20.14 1.91
CA HIS A 49 -14.42 -19.11 0.94
C HIS A 49 -13.09 -18.44 1.27
N PRO A 50 -12.29 -18.02 0.26
CA PRO A 50 -11.06 -17.26 0.52
C PRO A 50 -11.34 -15.95 1.28
N VAL A 51 -10.61 -15.73 2.36
CA VAL A 51 -10.58 -14.48 3.13
C VAL A 51 -9.29 -13.74 2.78
N LYS A 52 -9.39 -12.43 2.53
CA LYS A 52 -8.24 -11.60 2.22
C LYS A 52 -7.49 -11.17 3.49
N GLY A 53 -6.17 -11.31 3.48
CA GLY A 53 -5.31 -10.56 4.40
C GLY A 53 -5.28 -9.09 4.02
N MET A 54 -5.29 -8.19 5.00
CA MET A 54 -5.40 -6.74 4.76
C MET A 54 -4.21 -6.01 5.39
N LEU A 55 -3.41 -5.36 4.55
CA LEU A 55 -2.23 -4.61 4.94
C LEU A 55 -2.24 -3.22 4.31
N THR A 56 -1.59 -2.27 4.98
CA THR A 56 -1.31 -0.94 4.43
C THR A 56 0.09 -0.95 3.83
N GLY A 57 0.24 -0.43 2.62
CA GLY A 57 1.50 -0.38 1.90
C GLY A 57 2.52 0.61 2.47
N PRO A 58 3.80 0.45 2.10
CA PRO A 58 4.90 1.23 2.65
C PRO A 58 4.82 2.73 2.33
N VAL A 59 4.32 3.12 1.15
CA VAL A 59 4.20 4.52 0.74
C VAL A 59 3.18 5.23 1.64
N THR A 60 2.05 4.60 1.90
CA THR A 60 0.97 5.15 2.74
C THR A 60 1.37 5.25 4.19
N ILE A 61 1.99 4.22 4.76
CA ILE A 61 2.50 4.28 6.14
C ILE A 61 3.49 5.44 6.29
N LEU A 62 4.37 5.65 5.31
CA LEU A 62 5.33 6.74 5.33
C LEU A 62 4.67 8.12 5.15
N ASN A 63 3.77 8.28 4.18
CA ASN A 63 3.12 9.56 3.88
C ASN A 63 2.18 10.03 5.00
N TRP A 64 1.55 9.12 5.72
CA TRP A 64 0.63 9.44 6.82
C TRP A 64 1.27 9.44 8.21
N SER A 65 2.60 9.32 8.25
CA SER A 65 3.40 9.46 9.47
C SER A 65 4.25 10.73 9.41
N PHE A 66 4.69 11.21 10.57
CA PHE A 66 5.84 12.08 10.65
C PHE A 66 7.11 11.23 10.58
N GLU A 67 7.82 11.29 9.47
CA GLU A 67 9.06 10.56 9.26
C GLU A 67 10.25 11.14 10.00
N ARG A 68 11.26 10.31 10.23
CA ARG A 68 12.61 10.76 10.60
C ARG A 68 13.30 11.39 9.39
N VAL A 69 14.14 12.39 9.63
CA VAL A 69 14.81 13.19 8.58
C VAL A 69 16.34 13.08 8.60
N ASP A 70 16.88 12.17 9.41
CA ASP A 70 18.31 11.94 9.55
C ASP A 70 18.87 10.90 8.56
N ILE A 71 17.99 10.19 7.84
CA ILE A 71 18.32 9.33 6.70
C ILE A 71 17.41 9.67 5.50
N PRO A 72 17.79 9.30 4.27
CA PRO A 72 16.94 9.50 3.09
C PRO A 72 15.55 8.88 3.25
N ARG A 73 14.51 9.58 2.78
CA ARG A 73 13.10 9.14 2.87
C ARG A 73 12.87 7.73 2.31
N HIS A 74 13.52 7.40 1.19
CA HIS A 74 13.42 6.08 0.57
C HIS A 74 14.03 4.97 1.42
N GLU A 75 15.05 5.25 2.24
CA GLU A 75 15.59 4.24 3.16
C GLU A 75 14.60 3.92 4.28
N VAL A 76 13.87 4.94 4.79
CA VAL A 76 12.76 4.71 5.74
C VAL A 76 11.66 3.88 5.07
N GLN A 77 11.33 4.21 3.82
CA GLN A 77 10.32 3.51 3.03
C GLN A 77 10.67 2.03 2.81
N ASP A 78 11.93 1.74 2.47
CA ASP A 78 12.43 0.37 2.30
C ASP A 78 12.37 -0.41 3.62
N GLN A 79 12.69 0.21 4.76
CA GLN A 79 12.54 -0.44 6.06
C GLN A 79 11.07 -0.79 6.34
N ILE A 80 10.13 0.09 5.99
CA ILE A 80 8.70 -0.19 6.12
C ILE A 80 8.29 -1.35 5.18
N ALA A 81 8.79 -1.35 3.94
CA ALA A 81 8.50 -2.42 2.99
C ALA A 81 8.97 -3.78 3.49
N LEU A 82 10.18 -3.86 4.05
CA LEU A 82 10.71 -5.11 4.62
C LEU A 82 9.83 -5.63 5.76
N VAL A 83 9.34 -4.77 6.66
CA VAL A 83 8.46 -5.25 7.75
C VAL A 83 7.07 -5.65 7.26
N ILE A 84 6.59 -5.06 6.17
CA ILE A 84 5.37 -5.52 5.50
C ILE A 84 5.63 -6.87 4.84
N ASN A 85 6.79 -7.09 4.23
CA ASN A 85 7.15 -8.37 3.65
C ASN A 85 7.15 -9.51 4.67
N GLU A 86 7.70 -9.27 5.86
CA GLU A 86 7.64 -10.22 6.98
C GLU A 86 6.19 -10.58 7.34
N GLU A 87 5.29 -9.60 7.35
CA GLU A 87 3.86 -9.83 7.62
C GLU A 87 3.13 -10.55 6.47
N VAL A 88 3.45 -10.20 5.23
CA VAL A 88 2.96 -10.87 4.01
C VAL A 88 3.34 -12.34 4.04
N LEU A 89 4.61 -12.66 4.31
CA LEU A 89 5.10 -14.03 4.44
C LEU A 89 4.42 -14.76 5.60
N ALA A 90 4.22 -14.10 6.74
CA ALA A 90 3.54 -14.71 7.87
C ALA A 90 2.06 -15.03 7.59
N LEU A 91 1.38 -14.22 6.76
CA LEU A 91 0.02 -14.50 6.28
C LEU A 91 0.02 -15.67 5.27
N ASP A 92 0.98 -15.69 4.34
CA ASP A 92 1.16 -16.78 3.37
C ASP A 92 1.39 -18.12 4.08
N ASP A 93 2.31 -18.16 5.05
CA ASP A 93 2.61 -19.33 5.89
C ASP A 93 1.39 -19.80 6.71
N ALA A 94 0.50 -18.88 7.08
CA ALA A 94 -0.76 -19.19 7.76
C ALA A 94 -1.86 -19.72 6.81
N GLY A 95 -1.56 -19.84 5.51
CA GLY A 95 -2.46 -20.37 4.49
C GLY A 95 -3.41 -19.34 3.88
N ILE A 96 -3.15 -18.04 4.06
CA ILE A 96 -3.95 -16.98 3.47
C ILE A 96 -3.57 -16.81 2.00
N LYS A 97 -4.50 -17.17 1.10
CA LYS A 97 -4.24 -17.25 -0.34
C LYS A 97 -4.35 -15.94 -1.10
N ILE A 98 -4.96 -14.92 -0.49
CA ILE A 98 -5.15 -13.61 -1.09
C ILE A 98 -4.73 -12.57 -0.06
N ILE A 99 -3.74 -11.74 -0.41
CA ILE A 99 -3.22 -10.69 0.47
C ILE A 99 -3.34 -9.37 -0.26
N GLN A 100 -4.01 -8.40 0.37
CA GLN A 100 -4.23 -7.08 -0.18
C GLN A 100 -3.34 -6.06 0.53
N VAL A 101 -2.52 -5.33 -0.25
CA VAL A 101 -1.63 -4.25 0.21
C VAL A 101 -2.10 -2.93 -0.38
N ASP A 102 -2.70 -2.09 0.44
CA ASP A 102 -3.38 -0.86 -0.01
C ASP A 102 -2.45 0.35 -0.03
N GLU A 103 -2.47 1.12 -1.13
CA GLU A 103 -1.67 2.33 -1.29
C GLU A 103 -2.50 3.59 -1.61
N PRO A 104 -3.43 3.98 -0.72
CA PRO A 104 -4.27 5.16 -0.94
C PRO A 104 -3.47 6.46 -0.98
N ALA A 105 -2.30 6.55 -0.36
CA ALA A 105 -1.52 7.79 -0.34
C ALA A 105 -0.41 7.85 -1.41
N LEU A 106 -0.39 6.93 -2.39
CA LEU A 106 0.61 6.93 -3.45
C LEU A 106 0.65 8.27 -4.21
N ARG A 107 -0.53 8.79 -4.59
CA ARG A 107 -0.60 10.09 -5.29
C ARG A 107 -0.37 11.27 -4.35
N GLU A 108 -0.79 11.17 -3.09
CA GLU A 108 -0.60 12.24 -2.08
C GLU A 108 0.88 12.59 -1.87
N GLY A 109 1.79 11.61 -2.02
CA GLY A 109 3.23 11.83 -1.88
C GLY A 109 3.93 12.36 -3.14
N LEU A 110 3.23 12.51 -4.27
CA LEU A 110 3.85 13.02 -5.50
C LEU A 110 4.44 14.42 -5.27
N PRO A 111 5.72 14.65 -5.62
CA PRO A 111 6.32 15.97 -5.51
C PRO A 111 5.56 17.02 -6.33
N LEU A 112 5.56 18.27 -5.86
CA LEU A 112 4.88 19.37 -6.57
C LEU A 112 5.50 19.66 -7.95
N ARG A 113 6.80 19.39 -8.12
CA ARG A 113 7.49 19.58 -9.41
C ARG A 113 7.57 18.25 -10.15
N SER A 114 7.14 18.26 -11.40
CA SER A 114 7.13 17.09 -12.29
C SER A 114 8.52 16.49 -12.52
N GLU A 115 9.58 17.30 -12.45
CA GLU A 115 10.97 16.86 -12.55
C GLU A 115 11.39 15.82 -11.49
N TYR A 116 10.65 15.70 -10.38
CA TYR A 116 10.91 14.72 -9.31
C TYR A 116 9.93 13.54 -9.29
N HIS A 117 8.95 13.51 -10.20
CA HIS A 117 7.92 12.45 -10.21
C HIS A 117 8.51 11.08 -10.51
N GLU A 118 9.39 10.99 -11.50
CA GLU A 118 9.98 9.71 -11.92
C GLU A 118 10.73 9.02 -10.77
N GLU A 119 11.58 9.76 -10.06
CA GLU A 119 12.35 9.21 -8.94
C GLU A 119 11.44 8.80 -7.77
N TYR A 120 10.41 9.61 -7.46
CA TYR A 120 9.42 9.27 -6.43
C TYR A 120 8.67 7.98 -6.78
N LEU A 121 8.14 7.88 -8.00
CA LEU A 121 7.38 6.72 -8.45
C LEU A 121 8.26 5.46 -8.50
N LYS A 122 9.52 5.58 -8.92
CA LYS A 122 10.49 4.49 -8.88
C LYS A 122 10.75 3.98 -7.47
N GLN A 123 10.86 4.87 -6.49
CA GLN A 123 11.02 4.49 -5.08
C GLN A 123 9.74 3.85 -4.52
N ALA A 124 8.57 4.39 -4.84
CA ALA A 124 7.27 3.80 -4.51
C ALA A 124 7.13 2.37 -5.04
N LEU A 125 7.37 2.17 -6.35
CA LEU A 125 7.38 0.86 -7.01
C LEU A 125 8.30 -0.13 -6.32
N ARG A 126 9.55 0.28 -6.09
CA ARG A 126 10.56 -0.55 -5.44
C ARG A 126 10.08 -1.00 -4.06
N SER A 127 9.55 -0.09 -3.26
CA SER A 127 9.08 -0.43 -1.91
C SER A 127 7.86 -1.35 -1.92
N PHE A 128 6.92 -1.15 -2.85
CA PHE A 128 5.74 -2.01 -2.97
C PHE A 128 6.14 -3.44 -3.37
N ARG A 129 7.02 -3.58 -4.37
CA ARG A 129 7.57 -4.87 -4.77
C ARG A 129 8.39 -5.52 -3.66
N LEU A 130 9.22 -4.76 -2.95
CA LEU A 130 9.97 -5.27 -1.80
C LEU A 130 9.04 -5.83 -0.71
N ALA A 131 7.85 -5.25 -0.55
CA ALA A 131 6.83 -5.75 0.37
C ALA A 131 6.12 -7.03 -0.11
N THR A 132 5.99 -7.26 -1.42
CA THR A 132 5.03 -8.24 -1.97
C THR A 132 5.65 -9.38 -2.79
N SER A 133 6.88 -9.23 -3.31
CA SER A 133 7.47 -10.19 -4.27
C SER A 133 8.06 -11.48 -3.65
N SER A 134 7.90 -11.72 -2.35
CA SER A 134 8.46 -12.91 -1.68
C SER A 134 7.47 -14.07 -1.55
N VAL A 135 6.20 -13.88 -1.93
CA VAL A 135 5.16 -14.92 -1.83
C VAL A 135 5.31 -15.97 -2.92
N SER A 136 4.69 -17.13 -2.70
CA SER A 136 4.49 -18.16 -3.72
C SER A 136 3.64 -17.66 -4.90
N ASP A 137 3.91 -18.15 -6.12
CA ASP A 137 3.08 -17.93 -7.31
C ASP A 137 1.59 -18.32 -7.13
N ALA A 138 1.28 -19.15 -6.11
CA ALA A 138 -0.09 -19.55 -5.79
C ALA A 138 -0.85 -18.52 -4.95
N THR A 139 -0.16 -17.52 -4.40
CA THR A 139 -0.72 -16.51 -3.50
C THR A 139 -0.96 -15.22 -4.26
N GLN A 140 -2.20 -14.75 -4.24
CA GLN A 140 -2.62 -13.61 -5.03
C GLN A 140 -2.42 -12.30 -4.27
N ILE A 141 -1.65 -11.38 -4.83
CA ILE A 141 -1.45 -10.02 -4.32
C ILE A 141 -2.48 -9.09 -4.94
N HIS A 142 -3.28 -8.48 -4.07
CA HIS A 142 -4.20 -7.41 -4.43
C HIS A 142 -3.62 -6.06 -4.00
N THR A 143 -4.00 -5.00 -4.69
CA THR A 143 -3.78 -3.64 -4.20
C THR A 143 -5.02 -2.78 -4.43
N HIS A 144 -5.29 -1.86 -3.50
CA HIS A 144 -6.31 -0.85 -3.67
C HIS A 144 -5.69 0.55 -3.72
N MET A 145 -6.24 1.38 -4.61
CA MET A 145 -5.92 2.80 -4.71
C MET A 145 -7.21 3.63 -4.78
N CYS A 146 -7.34 4.62 -3.91
CA CYS A 146 -8.54 5.45 -3.78
C CYS A 146 -8.66 6.58 -4.82
N TYR A 147 -8.13 6.40 -6.04
CA TYR A 147 -8.14 7.44 -7.08
C TYR A 147 -9.05 7.09 -8.24
N SER A 148 -9.61 8.15 -8.84
CA SER A 148 -10.50 8.07 -10.00
C SER A 148 -9.87 8.61 -11.28
N GLN A 149 -8.56 8.93 -11.27
CA GLN A 149 -7.85 9.39 -12.46
C GLN A 149 -6.40 8.92 -12.43
N PHE A 150 -6.06 7.96 -13.31
CA PHE A 150 -4.76 7.28 -13.30
C PHE A 150 -3.83 7.69 -14.43
N GLY A 151 -4.28 8.51 -15.41
CA GLY A 151 -3.48 8.85 -16.60
C GLY A 151 -2.00 9.21 -16.35
N GLU A 152 -1.64 9.89 -15.27
CA GLU A 152 -0.24 10.24 -14.97
C GLU A 152 0.58 9.10 -14.33
N ILE A 153 -0.08 8.10 -13.76
CA ILE A 153 0.56 7.01 -12.98
C ILE A 153 0.19 5.61 -13.49
N ILE A 154 -0.46 5.49 -14.64
CA ILE A 154 -0.95 4.21 -15.17
C ILE A 154 0.18 3.21 -15.44
N HIS A 155 1.32 3.69 -15.97
CA HIS A 155 2.52 2.86 -16.14
C HIS A 155 3.08 2.40 -14.80
N THR A 156 3.09 3.29 -13.80
CA THR A 156 3.46 2.91 -12.42
C THR A 156 2.53 1.83 -11.89
N ILE A 157 1.22 1.92 -12.14
CA ILE A 157 0.26 0.91 -11.67
C ILE A 157 0.51 -0.46 -12.30
N HIS A 158 0.80 -0.49 -13.59
CA HIS A 158 1.25 -1.70 -14.27
C HIS A 158 2.54 -2.24 -13.65
N ASP A 159 3.51 -1.36 -13.43
CA ASP A 159 4.81 -1.74 -12.87
C ASP A 159 4.77 -2.10 -11.38
N LEU A 160 3.62 -2.00 -10.69
CA LEU A 160 3.48 -2.59 -9.35
C LEU A 160 3.50 -4.11 -9.39
N ASP A 161 3.08 -4.70 -10.51
CA ASP A 161 3.01 -6.15 -10.70
C ASP A 161 2.08 -6.83 -9.68
N ALA A 162 0.94 -6.19 -9.38
CA ALA A 162 -0.10 -6.77 -8.52
C ALA A 162 -1.07 -7.60 -9.37
N ASP A 163 -1.40 -8.81 -8.92
CA ASP A 163 -2.32 -9.70 -9.66
C ASP A 163 -3.69 -9.07 -9.89
N VAL A 164 -4.18 -8.30 -8.91
CA VAL A 164 -5.45 -7.59 -9.00
C VAL A 164 -5.35 -6.19 -8.39
N ILE A 165 -5.65 -5.16 -9.19
CA ILE A 165 -5.86 -3.80 -8.66
C ILE A 165 -7.35 -3.49 -8.53
N SER A 166 -7.79 -3.03 -7.36
CA SER A 166 -9.15 -2.54 -7.12
C SER A 166 -9.20 -1.02 -7.16
N ILE A 167 -10.05 -0.46 -8.02
CA ILE A 167 -10.14 1.00 -8.28
C ILE A 167 -11.56 1.54 -8.11
N GLU A 168 -11.68 2.83 -7.76
CA GLU A 168 -12.97 3.49 -7.58
C GLU A 168 -13.54 4.01 -8.91
N THR A 169 -14.56 3.32 -9.46
CA THR A 169 -15.18 3.66 -10.76
C THR A 169 -16.61 4.20 -10.69
N SER A 170 -17.24 4.16 -9.50
CA SER A 170 -18.67 4.45 -9.32
C SER A 170 -19.09 5.86 -9.78
N ARG A 171 -18.19 6.84 -9.74
CA ARG A 171 -18.47 8.23 -10.13
C ARG A 171 -17.89 8.64 -11.48
N SER A 172 -16.95 7.87 -12.03
CA SER A 172 -16.26 8.19 -13.29
C SER A 172 -16.94 7.62 -14.53
N HIS A 173 -18.04 6.87 -14.38
CA HIS A 173 -18.84 6.28 -15.47
C HIS A 173 -17.99 5.47 -16.48
N GLY A 174 -16.95 4.79 -16.00
CA GLY A 174 -16.09 3.96 -16.85
C GLY A 174 -15.03 4.72 -17.66
N ALA A 175 -14.94 6.06 -17.55
CA ALA A 175 -13.88 6.83 -18.21
C ALA A 175 -12.47 6.38 -17.81
N LEU A 176 -12.34 5.85 -16.60
CA LEU A 176 -11.13 5.26 -16.05
C LEU A 176 -10.64 4.01 -16.77
N ILE A 177 -11.54 3.20 -17.34
CA ILE A 177 -11.17 1.96 -18.02
C ILE A 177 -10.35 2.27 -19.28
N LYS A 178 -10.63 3.41 -19.92
CA LYS A 178 -9.92 3.84 -21.12
C LYS A 178 -8.40 3.99 -20.88
N ASP A 179 -8.01 4.50 -19.71
CA ASP A 179 -6.59 4.63 -19.35
C ASP A 179 -5.90 3.25 -19.34
N PHE A 180 -6.59 2.18 -18.92
CA PHE A 180 -6.09 0.79 -18.94
C PHE A 180 -6.10 0.16 -20.33
N GLU A 181 -7.09 0.49 -21.16
CA GLU A 181 -7.15 0.05 -22.56
C GLU A 181 -5.98 0.61 -23.38
N ASP A 182 -5.62 1.89 -23.15
CA ASP A 182 -4.55 2.58 -23.86
C ASP A 182 -3.16 1.97 -23.58
N VAL A 183 -2.97 1.35 -22.41
CA VAL A 183 -1.69 0.68 -22.03
C VAL A 183 -1.70 -0.85 -22.17
N THR A 184 -2.82 -1.45 -22.61
CA THR A 184 -2.97 -2.92 -22.68
C THR A 184 -2.65 -3.60 -21.34
N TYR A 185 -3.37 -3.22 -20.28
CA TYR A 185 -3.22 -3.84 -18.96
C TYR A 185 -3.69 -5.30 -18.98
N ASP A 186 -2.81 -6.24 -18.68
CA ASP A 186 -3.04 -7.69 -18.77
C ASP A 186 -3.28 -8.38 -17.42
N LEU A 187 -3.21 -7.63 -16.32
CA LEU A 187 -3.46 -8.09 -14.95
C LEU A 187 -4.94 -7.88 -14.54
N GLY A 188 -5.33 -8.39 -13.37
CA GLY A 188 -6.70 -8.30 -12.87
C GLY A 188 -7.12 -6.89 -12.46
N ILE A 189 -8.37 -6.53 -12.73
CA ILE A 189 -8.95 -5.24 -12.35
C ILE A 189 -10.28 -5.46 -11.61
N GLY A 190 -10.37 -4.95 -10.39
CA GLY A 190 -11.60 -4.85 -9.60
C GLY A 190 -12.26 -3.49 -9.79
N LEU A 191 -13.45 -3.47 -10.39
CA LEU A 191 -14.22 -2.25 -10.65
C LEU A 191 -15.15 -1.96 -9.46
N GLY A 192 -14.96 -0.80 -8.81
CA GLY A 192 -15.89 -0.30 -7.79
C GLY A 192 -17.23 0.11 -8.42
N VAL A 193 -18.27 -0.71 -8.24
CA VAL A 193 -19.63 -0.55 -8.78
C VAL A 193 -20.64 -0.11 -7.74
#